data_AF-A0A0S8KQN7-F1
#
_entry.id   AF-A0A0S8KQN7-F1
#
_cell.length_a   1.000
_cell.length_b   1.000
_cell.length_c   1.000
_cell.angle_alpha   90.00
_cell.angle_beta   90.00
_cell.angle_gamma   90.00
#
_symmetry.space_group_name_H-M   'P 1'
#
loop_
_entity.id
_entity.type
_entity.pdbx_description
1 polymer ?
#
loop_
_entity_poly.entity_id
_entity_poly.type
_entity_poly.pdbx_seq_one_letter_code
_entity_poly.pdbx_strand_id
1 'polypeptide(L)'
;MQASAERPDTWQVADSMLELGIGICAVLGGVGGARAARYLRDARTKSQALQEVITGNELFKKQNQAQAAAFKQAHSSQSPETRQLVAQMKT
;
A
#
# COMPACT_ATOMS: atom_id res chain seq x y z
N MET A 1 -18.46 -20.28 -20.15
CA MET A 1 -18.02 -18.99 -19.57
C MET A 1 -17.49 -19.29 -18.17
N GLN A 2 -16.18 -19.53 -18.04
CA GLN A 2 -15.56 -19.71 -16.72
C GLN A 2 -15.33 -18.32 -16.14
N ALA A 3 -16.14 -17.95 -15.14
CA ALA A 3 -15.84 -16.80 -14.31
C ALA A 3 -14.59 -17.14 -13.50
N SER A 4 -13.42 -16.74 -14.01
CA SER A 4 -12.27 -16.51 -13.15
C SER A 4 -12.75 -15.54 -12.10
N ALA A 5 -13.01 -16.03 -10.89
CA ALA A 5 -13.24 -15.19 -9.74
C ALA A 5 -11.99 -14.32 -9.62
N GLU A 6 -12.11 -13.09 -10.09
CA GLU A 6 -11.08 -12.07 -9.96
C GLU A 6 -10.72 -12.06 -8.48
N ARG A 7 -9.50 -12.50 -8.17
CA ARG A 7 -9.03 -12.51 -6.78
C ARG A 7 -9.26 -11.08 -6.29
N PRO A 8 -10.02 -10.86 -5.22
CA PRO A 8 -10.27 -9.51 -4.73
C PRO A 8 -8.91 -8.83 -4.63
N ASP A 9 -8.78 -7.64 -5.22
CA ASP A 9 -7.57 -6.86 -5.09
C ASP A 9 -7.31 -6.73 -3.59
N THR A 10 -6.25 -7.39 -3.12
CA THR A 10 -5.91 -7.47 -1.69
C THR A 10 -5.75 -6.08 -1.10
N TRP A 11 -5.41 -5.10 -1.95
CA TRP A 11 -5.38 -3.71 -1.61
C TRP A 11 -6.75 -3.12 -1.33
N GLN A 12 -7.71 -3.37 -2.22
CA GLN A 12 -9.08 -2.87 -2.08
C GLN A 12 -9.75 -3.44 -0.83
N VAL A 13 -9.43 -4.69 -0.47
CA VAL A 13 -9.89 -5.31 0.78
C VAL A 13 -9.26 -4.63 2.00
N ALA A 14 -7.93 -4.42 2.00
CA ALA A 14 -7.24 -3.74 3.10
C ALA A 14 -7.72 -2.29 3.29
N ASP A 15 -7.95 -1.58 2.19
CA ASP A 15 -8.48 -0.22 2.17
C ASP A 15 -9.89 -0.15 2.77
N SER A 16 -10.76 -1.11 2.40
CA SER A 16 -12.12 -1.23 2.94
C SER A 16 -12.13 -1.54 4.44
N MET A 17 -11.20 -2.38 4.92
CA MET A 17 -11.07 -2.69 6.35
C MET A 17 -10.61 -1.46 7.16
N LEU A 18 -9.67 -0.67 6.63
CA LEU A 18 -9.22 0.57 7.25
C LEU A 18 -10.37 1.59 7.32
N GLU A 19 -11.14 1.74 6.25
CA GLU A 19 -12.30 2.63 6.21
C GLU A 19 -13.36 2.25 7.25
N LEU A 20 -13.68 0.96 7.36
CA LEU A 20 -14.59 0.44 8.39
C LEU A 20 -14.05 0.72 9.80
N GLY A 21 -12.77 0.46 10.05
CA GLY A 21 -12.13 0.73 11.34
C GLY A 21 -12.14 2.21 11.73
N ILE A 22 -11.87 3.10 10.76
CA ILE A 22 -12.00 4.56 10.94
C ILE A 22 -13.43 4.93 11.33
N GLY A 23 -14.43 4.36 10.64
CA GLY A 23 -15.85 4.59 10.92
C GLY A 23 -16.23 4.17 12.34
N ILE A 24 -15.82 2.97 12.76
CA ILE A 24 -16.07 2.45 14.11
C ILE A 24 -15.43 3.35 15.17
N CYS A 25 -14.15 3.70 15.00
CA CYS A 25 -13.45 4.58 15.94
C CYS A 25 -14.10 5.98 16.03
N ALA A 26 -14.57 6.52 14.91
CA ALA A 26 -15.20 7.83 14.86
C ALA A 26 -16.59 7.85 15.54
N VAL A 27 -17.38 6.78 15.38
CA VAL A 27 -18.76 6.72 15.90
C VAL A 27 -18.81 6.30 17.36
N LEU A 28 -17.95 5.37 17.79
CA LEU A 28 -18.07 4.73 19.11
C LEU A 28 -17.02 5.17 20.15
N GLY A 29 -15.95 5.87 19.76
CA GLY A 29 -14.77 6.01 20.62
C GLY A 29 -14.56 7.36 21.32
N GLY A 30 -15.43 8.35 21.16
CA GLY A 30 -15.25 9.68 21.77
C GLY A 30 -13.91 10.35 21.38
N VAL A 31 -13.24 11.04 22.32
CA VAL A 31 -11.96 11.73 22.04
C VAL A 31 -10.84 10.75 21.68
N GLY A 32 -10.77 9.59 22.35
CA GLY A 32 -9.79 8.54 22.04
C GLY A 32 -10.02 7.95 20.65
N GLY A 33 -11.29 7.70 20.30
CA GLY A 33 -11.72 7.25 18.98
C GLY A 33 -11.41 8.24 17.88
N ALA A 34 -11.60 9.54 18.10
CA ALA A 34 -11.25 10.57 17.12
C ALA A 34 -9.73 10.59 16.82
N ARG A 35 -8.88 10.42 17.83
CA ARG A 35 -7.42 10.29 17.62
C ARG A 35 -7.05 9.02 16.87
N ALA A 36 -7.66 7.88 17.24
CA ALA A 36 -7.43 6.61 16.56
C ALA A 36 -7.88 6.67 15.09
N ALA A 37 -9.05 7.24 14.81
CA ALA A 37 -9.57 7.45 13.46
C ALA A 37 -8.63 8.33 12.62
N ARG A 38 -8.05 9.38 13.20
CA ARG A 38 -7.05 10.23 12.52
C ARG A 38 -5.78 9.45 12.20
N TYR A 39 -5.27 8.67 13.15
CA TYR A 39 -4.10 7.81 12.92
C TYR A 39 -4.35 6.78 11.82
N LEU A 40 -5.50 6.11 11.82
CA LEU A 40 -5.86 5.13 10.79
C LEU A 40 -6.02 5.79 9.41
N ARG A 41 -6.56 7.01 9.33
CA ARG A 41 -6.57 7.80 8.08
C ARG A 41 -5.16 8.10 7.60
N ASP A 42 -4.29 8.58 8.47
CA ASP A 42 -2.90 8.89 8.11
C ASP A 42 -2.16 7.63 7.64
N ALA A 43 -2.41 6.48 8.28
CA ALA A 43 -1.88 5.19 7.86
C ALA A 43 -2.40 4.81 6.45
N ARG A 44 -3.70 4.91 6.20
CA ARG A 44 -4.32 4.66 4.89
C ARG A 44 -3.70 5.53 3.80
N THR A 45 -3.59 6.84 4.02
CA THR A 45 -3.00 7.78 3.06
C THR A 45 -1.55 7.44 2.75
N LYS A 46 -0.73 7.10 3.76
CA LYS A 46 0.66 6.67 3.55
C LYS A 46 0.73 5.35 2.79
N SER A 47 -0.18 4.42 3.06
CA SER A 47 -0.31 3.14 2.35
C SER A 47 -0.56 3.38 0.86
N GLN A 48 -1.52 4.25 0.53
CA GLN A 48 -1.87 4.60 -0.86
C GLN A 48 -0.69 5.24 -1.59
N ALA A 49 -0.03 6.22 -0.97
CA ALA A 49 1.16 6.84 -1.55
C ALA A 49 2.29 5.82 -1.81
N LEU A 50 2.48 4.84 -0.92
CA LEU A 50 3.46 3.77 -1.12
C LEU A 50 3.09 2.87 -2.30
N GLN A 51 1.81 2.52 -2.45
CA GLN A 51 1.34 1.75 -3.59
C GLN A 51 1.57 2.49 -4.91
N GLU A 52 1.26 3.79 -4.99
CA GLU A 52 1.50 4.62 -6.17
C GLU A 52 2.97 4.62 -6.57
N VAL A 53 3.87 4.80 -5.61
CA VAL A 53 5.32 4.75 -5.85
C VAL A 53 5.76 3.38 -6.36
N ILE A 54 5.25 2.29 -5.79
CA ILE A 54 5.59 0.93 -6.24
C ILE A 54 5.09 0.69 -7.68
N THR A 55 3.85 1.05 -7.98
CA THR A 55 3.28 0.91 -9.33
C THR A 55 4.06 1.74 -10.35
N GLY A 56 4.39 2.99 -10.02
CA GLY A 56 5.22 3.86 -10.85
C GLY A 56 6.61 3.29 -11.09
N ASN A 57 7.26 2.75 -10.05
CA ASN A 57 8.56 2.10 -10.16
C ASN A 57 8.52 0.84 -11.05
N GLU A 58 7.48 0.03 -10.94
CA GLU A 58 7.32 -1.15 -11.79
C GLU A 58 7.06 -0.76 -13.25
N LEU A 59 6.29 0.30 -13.51
CA LEU A 59 6.13 0.86 -14.86
C LEU A 59 7.46 1.38 -15.41
N PHE A 60 8.19 2.16 -14.61
CA PHE A 60 9.51 2.69 -14.98
C PHE A 60 10.46 1.55 -15.36
N LYS A 61 10.54 0.48 -14.56
CA LYS A 61 11.36 -0.70 -14.85
C LYS A 61 10.95 -1.40 -16.14
N LYS A 62 9.64 -1.52 -16.42
CA LYS A 62 9.14 -2.12 -17.67
C LYS A 62 9.58 -1.32 -18.90
N GLN A 63 9.56 0.01 -18.80
CA GLN A 63 9.93 0.92 -19.89
C GLN A 63 11.45 1.12 -20.03
N ASN A 64 12.21 0.96 -18.95
CA ASN A 64 13.63 1.30 -18.85
C ASN A 64 14.46 0.07 -18.42
N GLN A 65 14.34 -1.03 -19.17
CA GLN A 65 15.01 -2.29 -18.83
C GLN A 65 16.54 -2.17 -18.77
N ALA A 66 17.14 -1.33 -19.63
CA ALA A 66 18.57 -1.08 -19.64
C ALA A 66 19.08 -0.45 -18.33
N GLN A 67 18.21 0.25 -17.60
CA GLN A 67 18.52 0.95 -16.36
C GLN A 67 18.27 0.07 -15.11
N ALA A 68 17.86 -1.19 -15.27
CA ALA A 68 17.50 -2.07 -14.14
C ALA A 68 18.62 -2.24 -13.11
N ALA A 69 19.88 -2.33 -13.56
CA ALA A 69 21.03 -2.46 -12.65
C ALA A 69 21.25 -1.18 -11.81
N ALA A 70 21.21 -0.02 -12.45
CA ALA A 70 21.32 1.28 -11.76
C ALA A 70 20.14 1.51 -10.80
N PHE A 71 18.92 1.15 -11.21
CA PHE A 71 17.74 1.19 -10.35
C PHE A 71 17.93 0.33 -9.10
N LYS A 72 18.41 -0.91 -9.25
CA LYS A 72 18.67 -1.81 -8.12
C LYS A 72 19.75 -1.24 -7.18
N GLN A 73 20.79 -0.64 -7.73
CA GLN A 73 21.85 0.00 -6.95
C GLN A 73 21.33 1.18 -6.14
N ALA A 74 20.51 2.06 -6.73
CA ALA A 74 19.91 3.21 -6.06
C ALA A 74 19.04 2.83 -4.86
N HIS A 75 18.49 1.61 -4.84
CA HIS A 75 17.65 1.10 -3.76
C HIS A 75 18.38 0.12 -2.82
N SER A 76 19.70 -0.04 -2.97
CA SER A 76 20.49 -1.01 -2.20
C SER A 76 20.47 -0.78 -0.68
N SER A 77 20.31 0.47 -0.25
CA SER A 77 20.28 0.89 1.16
C SER A 77 18.89 0.81 1.81
N GLN A 78 17.85 0.35 1.09
CA GLN A 78 16.54 0.14 1.72
C GLN A 78 16.64 -0.83 2.90
N SER A 79 15.94 -0.52 4.00
CA SER A 79 15.89 -1.41 5.15
C SER A 79 15.26 -2.76 4.78
N PRO A 80 15.57 -3.85 5.50
CA PRO A 80 14.92 -5.13 5.29
C PRO A 80 13.40 -5.04 5.38
N GLU A 81 12.87 -4.26 6.34
CA GLU A 81 11.42 -4.08 6.49
C GLU A 81 10.82 -3.38 5.27
N THR A 82 11.47 -2.33 4.77
CA THR A 82 11.01 -1.61 3.58
C THR A 82 10.95 -2.53 2.37
N ARG A 83 11.98 -3.36 2.16
CA ARG A 83 12.02 -4.33 1.05
C ARG A 83 10.90 -5.37 1.16
N GLN A 84 10.63 -5.85 2.38
CA GLN A 84 9.57 -6.82 2.64
C GLN A 84 8.18 -6.22 2.35
N LEU A 85 7.91 -5.02 2.85
CA LEU A 85 6.65 -4.31 2.58
C LEU A 85 6.46 -4.06 1.09
N VAL A 86 7.48 -3.53 0.41
CA VAL A 86 7.44 -3.29 -1.03
C VAL A 86 7.21 -4.60 -1.80
N ALA A 87 7.84 -5.70 -1.42
CA ALA A 87 7.63 -7.00 -2.07
C ALA A 87 6.21 -7.54 -1.88
N GLN A 88 5.62 -7.38 -0.69
CA GLN A 88 4.24 -7.78 -0.41
C GLN A 88 3.20 -6.98 -1.19
N MET A 89 3.53 -5.74 -1.56
CA MET A 89 2.65 -4.83 -2.28
C MET A 89 2.78 -4.89 -3.80
N LYS A 90 3.78 -5.60 -4.32
CA LYS A 90 3.90 -5.85 -5.77
C LYS A 90 2.85 -6.88 -6.20
N THR A 91 2.09 -6.54 -7.22
CA THR A 91 1.14 -7.42 -7.92
C THR A 91 1.76 -8.07 -9.14
#